data_AF-A0A7K3R022-F1
#
_entry.id   AF-A0A7K3R022-F1
#
_cell.length_a   1.000
_cell.length_b   1.000
_cell.length_c   1.000
_cell.angle_alpha   90.00
_cell.angle_beta   90.00
_cell.angle_gamma   90.00
#
_symmetry.space_group_name_H-M   'P 1'
#
loop_
_entity.id
_entity.type
_entity.pdbx_description
1 polymer ?
#
loop_
_entity_poly.entity_id
_entity_poly.type
_entity_poly.pdbx_seq_one_letter_code
_entity_poly.pdbx_strand_id
1 'polypeptide(L)'
;MRCVIARFPFELTKNGVLESMKGVKPEPVTAESVIIGRRHYPAKQVGEVVTRQDRRDFSAGEVLRAMARLGFTCRTVPEAAAPAPDETPLERASAMLGTSPTG
;
A
#
# COMPACT_ATOMS: atom_id res chain seq x y z
N MET A 1 -11.26 -2.35 -8.00
CA MET A 1 -11.13 -1.53 -6.78
C MET A 1 -10.31 -0.30 -7.15
N ARG A 2 -10.72 0.90 -6.75
CA ARG A 2 -9.94 2.11 -7.03
C ARG A 2 -8.91 2.30 -5.92
N CYS A 3 -7.63 2.25 -6.25
CA CYS A 3 -6.53 2.52 -5.31
C CYS A 3 -5.71 3.72 -5.78
N VAL A 4 -5.30 4.57 -4.86
CA VAL A 4 -4.45 5.72 -5.16
C VAL A 4 -3.00 5.32 -4.88
N ILE A 5 -2.13 5.47 -5.88
CA ILE A 5 -0.67 5.25 -5.77
C ILE A 5 0.00 6.50 -6.32
N ALA A 6 0.98 7.04 -5.60
CA ALA A 6 1.66 8.30 -5.94
C ALA A 6 0.68 9.48 -6.16
N ARG A 7 -0.42 9.52 -5.41
CA ARG A 7 -1.53 10.50 -5.53
C ARG A 7 -2.38 10.38 -6.80
N PHE A 8 -2.14 9.38 -7.65
CA PHE A 8 -2.96 9.12 -8.83
C PHE A 8 -3.94 7.96 -8.59
N PRO A 9 -5.22 8.10 -8.98
CA PRO A 9 -6.18 7.02 -8.86
C PRO A 9 -5.98 5.98 -9.97
N PHE A 10 -5.72 4.74 -9.58
CA PHE A 10 -5.63 3.58 -10.47
C PHE A 10 -6.77 2.60 -10.22
N GLU A 11 -7.27 2.00 -11.29
CA GLU A 11 -8.23 0.89 -11.20
C GLU A 11 -7.48 -0.43 -11.18
N LEU A 12 -7.29 -0.96 -9.97
CA LEU A 12 -6.63 -2.24 -9.78
C LEU A 12 -7.66 -3.32 -9.48
N THR A 13 -7.46 -4.47 -10.13
CA THR A 13 -8.24 -5.68 -9.88
C THR A 13 -7.28 -6.83 -9.58
N LYS A 14 -7.74 -7.79 -8.79
CA LYS A 14 -6.95 -8.97 -8.44
C LYS A 14 -6.48 -9.73 -9.69
N ASN A 15 -7.34 -9.87 -10.70
CA ASN A 15 -6.98 -10.47 -11.98
C ASN A 15 -5.96 -9.62 -12.75
N GLY A 16 -6.16 -8.31 -12.88
CA GLY A 16 -5.22 -7.45 -13.60
C GLY A 16 -3.81 -7.46 -13.01
N VAL A 17 -3.69 -7.57 -11.68
CA VAL A 17 -2.40 -7.76 -11.00
C VAL A 17 -1.78 -9.12 -11.34
N LEU A 18 -2.57 -10.21 -11.31
CA LEU A 18 -2.09 -11.55 -11.66
C LEU A 18 -1.62 -11.65 -13.12
N GLU A 19 -2.37 -11.02 -14.04
CA GLU A 19 -2.03 -10.97 -15.46
C GLU A 19 -0.77 -10.15 -15.71
N SER A 20 -0.64 -8.98 -15.07
CA SER A 20 0.55 -8.13 -15.22
C SER A 20 1.81 -8.77 -14.66
N MET A 21 1.67 -9.55 -13.57
CA MET A 21 2.79 -10.28 -12.97
C MET A 21 3.10 -11.60 -13.69
N LYS A 22 2.30 -12.01 -14.68
CA LYS A 22 2.52 -13.26 -15.42
C LYS A 22 3.74 -13.11 -16.33
N GLY A 23 4.78 -13.90 -16.04
CA GLY A 23 6.05 -13.84 -16.78
C GLY A 23 7.07 -12.87 -16.17
N VAL A 24 6.72 -12.16 -15.10
CA VAL A 24 7.65 -11.33 -14.34
C VAL A 24 8.51 -12.23 -13.47
N LYS A 25 9.84 -12.08 -13.58
CA LYS A 25 10.78 -12.80 -12.72
C LYS A 25 10.86 -12.11 -11.35
N PRO A 26 10.63 -12.81 -10.23
CA PRO A 26 10.77 -12.21 -8.91
C PRO A 26 12.22 -11.79 -8.68
N GLU A 27 12.42 -10.52 -8.34
CA GLU A 27 13.71 -10.03 -7.84
C GLU A 27 13.95 -10.48 -6.39
N PRO A 28 15.22 -10.54 -5.95
CA PRO A 28 15.55 -10.88 -4.56
C PRO A 28 14.84 -9.92 -3.60
N VAL A 29 14.02 -10.49 -2.73
CA VAL A 29 13.31 -9.73 -1.70
C VAL A 29 14.30 -9.29 -0.64
N THR A 30 14.65 -8.01 -0.65
CA THR A 30 15.54 -7.40 0.35
C THR A 30 14.78 -6.77 1.51
N ALA A 31 13.51 -6.42 1.31
CA ALA A 31 12.67 -5.75 2.31
C ALA A 31 11.19 -6.14 2.14
N GLU A 32 10.29 -5.17 1.96
CA GLU A 32 8.87 -5.41 1.74
C GLU A 32 8.54 -6.26 0.51
N SER A 33 7.73 -7.29 0.70
CA SER A 33 7.28 -8.19 -0.37
C SER A 33 5.79 -8.48 -0.34
N VAL A 34 5.25 -8.79 -1.51
CA VAL A 34 3.87 -9.23 -1.73
C VAL A 34 3.90 -10.65 -2.29
N ILE A 35 3.04 -11.50 -1.74
CA ILE A 35 2.87 -12.87 -2.20
C ILE A 35 1.82 -12.87 -3.31
N ILE A 36 2.25 -13.22 -4.51
CA ILE A 36 1.38 -13.30 -5.69
C ILE A 36 1.43 -14.75 -6.21
N GLY A 37 0.30 -15.45 -6.03
CA GLY A 37 0.22 -16.89 -6.27
C GLY A 37 1.08 -17.67 -5.27
N ARG A 38 2.25 -18.16 -5.72
CA ARG A 38 3.21 -18.93 -4.90
C ARG A 38 4.59 -18.27 -4.82
N ARG A 39 4.75 -17.07 -5.37
CA ARG A 39 6.03 -16.36 -5.42
C ARG A 39 5.97 -15.08 -4.62
N HIS A 40 7.13 -14.72 -4.07
CA HIS A 40 7.33 -13.47 -3.34
C HIS A 40 7.92 -12.45 -4.30
N TYR A 41 7.28 -11.30 -4.40
CA TYR A 41 7.75 -10.20 -5.24
C TYR A 41 7.99 -8.97 -4.38
N PRO A 42 9.08 -8.22 -4.58
CA PRO A 42 9.30 -6.97 -3.87
C PRO A 42 8.19 -5.97 -4.19
N ALA A 43 7.69 -5.28 -3.17
CA ALA A 43 6.56 -4.37 -3.32
C ALA A 43 6.83 -3.27 -4.38
N LYS A 44 8.07 -2.77 -4.46
CA LYS A 44 8.46 -1.78 -5.48
C LYS A 44 8.38 -2.31 -6.91
N GLN A 45 8.76 -3.57 -7.13
CA GLN A 45 8.67 -4.20 -8.45
C GLN A 45 7.22 -4.41 -8.86
N VAL A 46 6.37 -4.88 -7.95
CA VAL A 46 4.94 -5.05 -8.24
C VAL A 46 4.29 -3.71 -8.57
N GLY A 47 4.61 -2.67 -7.79
CA GLY A 47 4.16 -1.31 -8.06
C GLY A 47 4.52 -0.86 -9.47
N GLU A 48 5.80 -0.95 -9.83
CA GLU A 48 6.30 -0.55 -11.16
C GLU A 48 5.60 -1.30 -12.30
N VAL A 49 5.45 -2.62 -12.19
CA VAL A 49 4.81 -3.43 -13.24
C VAL A 49 3.32 -3.07 -13.40
N VAL A 50 2.64 -2.85 -12.28
CA VAL A 50 1.18 -2.66 -12.25
C VAL A 50 0.79 -1.21 -12.59
N THR A 51 1.55 -0.21 -12.10
CA THR A 51 1.29 1.20 -12.40
C THR A 51 2.04 1.70 -13.63
N ARG A 52 3.04 0.96 -14.12
CA ARG A 52 3.99 1.38 -15.16
C ARG A 52 4.74 2.66 -14.81
N GLN A 53 4.89 2.93 -13.51
CA GLN A 53 5.48 4.14 -12.97
C GLN A 53 6.87 3.83 -12.38
N ASP A 54 7.72 4.85 -12.26
CA ASP A 54 9.07 4.65 -11.72
C ASP A 54 9.03 4.37 -10.20
N ARG A 55 9.89 3.45 -9.72
CA ARG A 55 9.99 3.07 -8.29
C ARG A 55 10.36 4.23 -7.35
N ARG A 56 10.75 5.39 -7.89
CA ARG A 56 11.03 6.63 -7.14
C ARG A 56 9.78 7.45 -6.86
N ASP A 57 8.71 7.26 -7.62
CA ASP A 57 7.49 8.07 -7.51
C ASP A 57 6.57 7.59 -6.37
N PHE A 58 6.70 6.31 -5.98
CA PHE A 58 5.90 5.70 -4.92
C PHE A 58 6.74 4.92 -3.91
N SER A 59 6.17 4.75 -2.71
CA SER A 59 6.77 3.97 -1.62
C SER A 59 6.24 2.53 -1.59
N ALA A 60 7.07 1.59 -1.16
CA ALA A 60 6.69 0.18 -1.00
C ALA A 60 5.49 0.00 -0.07
N GLY A 61 5.39 0.78 1.01
CA GLY A 61 4.23 0.78 1.91
C GLY A 61 2.91 1.18 1.24
N GLU A 62 2.96 2.05 0.23
CA GLU A 62 1.76 2.48 -0.50
C GLU A 62 1.25 1.37 -1.42
N VAL A 63 2.17 0.68 -2.10
CA VAL A 63 1.87 -0.52 -2.90
C VAL A 63 1.35 -1.65 -2.02
N LEU A 64 1.98 -1.91 -0.86
CA LEU A 64 1.51 -2.91 0.10
C LEU A 64 0.09 -2.63 0.57
N ARG A 65 -0.25 -1.37 0.90
CA ARG A 65 -1.62 -1.01 1.29
C ARG A 65 -2.61 -1.27 0.16
N ALA A 66 -2.26 -0.95 -1.09
CA ALA A 66 -3.10 -1.25 -2.24
C ALA A 66 -3.28 -2.76 -2.44
N MET A 67 -2.20 -3.55 -2.31
CA MET A 67 -2.22 -5.00 -2.48
C MET A 67 -2.99 -5.70 -1.34
N ALA A 68 -2.81 -5.26 -0.09
CA ALA A 68 -3.57 -5.77 1.05
C ALA A 68 -5.08 -5.49 0.89
N ARG A 69 -5.45 -4.31 0.40
CA ARG A 69 -6.84 -3.94 0.08
C ARG A 69 -7.46 -4.82 -1.02
N LEU A 70 -6.66 -5.27 -1.98
CA LEU A 70 -7.07 -6.23 -3.01
C LEU A 70 -7.14 -7.69 -2.51
N GLY A 71 -6.70 -7.95 -1.28
CA GLY A 71 -6.68 -9.27 -0.66
C GLY A 71 -5.43 -10.10 -0.98
N PHE A 72 -4.30 -9.47 -1.30
CA PHE A 72 -3.00 -10.14 -1.40
C PHE A 72 -2.29 -10.19 -0.05
N THR A 73 -1.56 -11.27 0.20
CA THR A 73 -0.75 -11.41 1.41
C THR A 73 0.52 -10.57 1.29
N CYS A 74 0.65 -9.62 2.19
CA CYS A 74 1.72 -8.63 2.22
C CYS A 74 2.66 -8.95 3.40
N ARG A 75 3.98 -8.99 3.16
CA ARG A 75 5.01 -9.25 4.18
C ARG A 75 5.95 -8.05 4.24
N THR A 76 5.84 -7.29 5.32
CA THR A 76 6.81 -6.26 5.69
C THR A 76 7.86 -6.91 6.58
N VAL A 77 9.14 -6.65 6.33
CA VAL A 77 10.16 -6.91 7.35
C VAL A 77 9.89 -5.88 8.45
N PRO A 78 9.70 -6.30 9.71
CA PRO A 78 9.30 -5.39 10.78
C PRO A 78 10.50 -4.53 11.18
N GLU A 79 10.72 -3.42 10.48
CA GLU A 79 11.47 -2.29 11.02
C GLU A 79 10.48 -1.14 11.22
N ALA A 80 10.10 -0.94 12.48
CA ALA A 80 9.22 0.09 13.00
C ALA A 80 7.75 0.08 12.50
N ALA A 81 6.86 -0.24 13.43
CA ALA A 81 5.45 0.09 13.36
C ALA A 81 5.27 1.59 13.07
N ALA A 82 4.56 1.93 12.00
CA ALA A 82 3.79 3.17 11.94
C ALA A 82 2.33 2.79 12.21
N PRO A 83 1.77 3.14 13.39
CA PRO A 83 0.40 2.81 13.73
C PRO A 83 -0.60 3.69 12.95
N ALA A 84 -1.71 3.04 12.58
CA ALA A 84 -3.05 3.56 12.28
C ALA A 84 -3.21 4.62 11.14
N PRO A 85 -4.33 4.57 10.39
CA PRO A 85 -4.71 5.69 9.53
C PRO A 85 -4.82 6.93 10.40
N ASP A 86 -4.05 7.94 10.02
CA ASP A 86 -4.18 9.33 10.42
C ASP A 86 -5.64 9.69 10.65
N GLU A 87 -5.97 9.88 11.92
CA GLU A 87 -7.16 10.59 12.37
C GLU A 87 -7.29 11.84 11.51
N THR A 88 -8.41 11.92 10.78
CA THR A 88 -8.68 13.05 9.90
C THR A 88 -8.52 14.36 10.69
N PRO A 89 -8.11 15.48 10.05
CA PRO A 89 -7.99 16.77 10.73
C PRO A 89 -9.28 17.20 11.47
N LEU A 90 -10.42 16.60 11.12
CA LEU A 90 -11.70 16.72 11.81
C LEU A 90 -11.70 16.13 13.23
N GLU A 91 -11.13 14.95 13.46
CA GLU A 91 -11.07 14.29 14.78
C GLU A 91 -10.22 15.09 15.76
N ARG A 92 -9.09 15.63 15.29
CA ARG A 92 -8.24 16.56 16.06
C ARG A 92 -8.96 17.86 16.44
N ALA A 93 -9.81 18.39 15.56
CA ALA A 93 -10.60 19.59 15.86
C ALA A 93 -11.72 19.30 16.87
N SER A 94 -12.41 18.15 16.73
CA SER A 94 -13.45 17.71 17.67
C SER A 94 -12.92 17.54 19.10
N ALA A 95 -11.70 17.01 19.27
CA ALA A 95 -11.07 16.86 20.58
C ALA A 95 -10.72 18.21 21.23
N MET A 96 -10.36 19.25 20.46
CA MET A 96 -10.03 20.57 20.99
C MET A 96 -11.25 21.40 21.40
N LEU A 97 -12.43 21.10 20.85
CA LEU A 97 -13.68 21.82 21.12
C LEU A 97 -14.47 21.23 22.29
N GLY A 98 -14.08 20.06 22.81
CA GLY A 98 -14.84 19.31 23.82
C GLY A 98 -14.60 19.65 25.29
N THR A 99 -13.75 20.63 25.64
CA THR A 99 -13.49 21.01 27.04
C THR A 99 -14.09 22.37 27.39
N SER A 100 -15.41 22.43 27.50
CA SER A 100 -16.07 23.49 28.25
C SER A 100 -16.26 23.01 29.70
N PRO A 101 -15.54 23.55 30.70
CA PRO A 101 -15.87 23.27 32.08
C PRO A 101 -17.21 23.97 32.39
N THR A 102 -18.20 23.15 32.73
CA THR A 102 -19.37 23.57 33.50
C THR A 102 -18.90 24.32 34.74
N GLY A 103 -19.23 25.60 34.81
CA GLY A 103 -19.22 26.42 36.03
C GLY A 103 -20.65 26.69 36.46
#